data_AF-A0A5J4TC86-F1
#
_entry.id   AF-A0A5J4TC86-F1
#
_cell.length_a   1.000
_cell.length_b   1.000
_cell.length_c   1.000
_cell.angle_alpha   90.00
_cell.angle_beta   90.00
_cell.angle_gamma   90.00
#
_symmetry.space_group_name_H-M   'P 1'
#
loop_
_entity.id
_entity.type
_entity.pdbx_description
1 polymer ?
#
loop_
_entity_poly.entity_id
_entity_poly.type
_entity_poly.pdbx_seq_one_letter_code
_entity_poly.pdbx_strand_id
1 'polypeptide(L)'
;MGYSTLKLAEIRRTSAEKREGETWYLHTQIIKVKGYKATFIFRPLADLNVCPTFWLQQWFQRRKRKDKDKPLWFIFQKNRHATYNESSKAIYLIMKQADIKDNPPITSIRKSQTTNAIDQGTNKQQINWFSRHQQGSIIVQTNYDMNLIDTIRQIIATF
;
A
#
# COMPACT_ATOMS: atom_id res chain seq x y z
N MET A 1 -0.70 3.09 -0.05
CA MET A 1 -2.15 3.05 0.21
C MET A 1 -2.93 2.75 -1.05
N GLY A 2 -2.67 3.46 -2.16
CA GLY A 2 -3.28 3.16 -3.46
C GLY A 2 -3.02 1.73 -3.96
N TYR A 3 -1.75 1.35 -4.10
CA TYR A 3 -1.31 0.06 -4.66
C TYR A 3 -1.60 -1.21 -3.83
N SER A 4 -2.02 -1.06 -2.56
CA SER A 4 -2.33 -2.21 -1.69
C SER A 4 -3.78 -2.23 -1.19
N THR A 5 -4.54 -1.16 -1.45
CA THR A 5 -5.87 -0.90 -0.87
C THR A 5 -5.94 -1.00 0.66
N LEU A 6 -4.80 -1.03 1.36
CA LEU A 6 -4.75 -1.11 2.82
C LEU A 6 -5.27 0.19 3.46
N LYS A 7 -5.98 0.05 4.56
CA LYS A 7 -6.36 1.21 5.39
C LYS A 7 -5.13 1.76 6.10
N LEU A 8 -5.15 3.05 6.45
CA LEU A 8 -4.03 3.68 7.18
C LEU A 8 -3.65 2.92 8.46
N ALA A 9 -4.64 2.42 9.21
CA ALA A 9 -4.38 1.61 10.40
C ALA A 9 -3.62 0.30 10.11
N GLU A 10 -3.88 -0.33 8.97
CA GLU A 10 -3.19 -1.55 8.51
C GLU A 10 -1.80 -1.22 7.97
N ILE A 11 -1.68 -0.11 7.22
CA ILE A 11 -0.39 0.39 6.72
C ILE A 11 0.57 0.63 7.87
N ARG A 12 0.11 1.32 8.92
CA ARG A 12 0.94 1.65 10.08
C ARG A 12 1.57 0.43 10.78
N ARG A 13 0.95 -0.74 10.66
CA ARG A 13 1.42 -2.00 11.25
C ARG A 13 2.28 -2.84 10.30
N THR A 14 2.52 -2.38 9.07
CA THR A 14 3.23 -3.22 8.10
C THR A 14 4.72 -3.29 8.37
N SER A 15 5.28 -4.48 8.18
CA SER A 15 6.69 -4.64 7.84
C SER A 15 6.84 -4.76 6.32
N ALA A 16 8.04 -4.46 5.82
CA ALA A 16 8.39 -4.63 4.43
C ALA A 16 9.71 -5.41 4.35
N GLU A 17 9.78 -6.37 3.44
CA GLU A 17 10.93 -7.22 3.20
C GLU A 17 11.25 -7.24 1.71
N LYS A 18 12.52 -7.01 1.36
CA LYS A 18 13.00 -7.17 -0.01
C LYS A 18 13.35 -8.64 -0.26
N ARG A 19 12.83 -9.21 -1.34
CA ARG A 19 13.14 -10.55 -1.83
C ARG A 19 13.90 -10.45 -3.16
N GLU A 20 14.21 -11.60 -3.76
CA GLU A 20 14.87 -11.71 -5.05
C GLU A 20 14.09 -10.97 -6.16
N GLY A 21 14.81 -10.57 -7.23
CA GLY A 21 14.20 -9.91 -8.39
C GLY A 21 13.52 -8.57 -8.08
N GLU A 22 14.08 -7.79 -7.14
CA GLU A 22 13.57 -6.47 -6.73
C GLU A 22 12.12 -6.45 -6.20
N THR A 23 11.61 -7.61 -5.84
CA THR A 23 10.26 -7.78 -5.32
C THR A 23 10.20 -7.44 -3.84
N TRP A 24 9.15 -6.74 -3.41
CA TRP A 24 8.94 -6.37 -2.01
C TRP A 24 7.69 -7.02 -1.45
N TYR A 25 7.81 -7.58 -0.24
CA TYR A 25 6.72 -8.21 0.49
C TYR A 25 6.31 -7.28 1.61
N LEU A 26 5.05 -6.88 1.65
CA LEU A 26 4.47 -6.15 2.77
C LEU A 26 3.64 -7.13 3.61
N HIS A 27 4.04 -7.31 4.85
CA HIS A 27 3.30 -8.13 5.80
C HIS A 27 2.48 -7.24 6.72
N THR A 28 1.22 -7.59 6.93
CA THR A 28 0.30 -6.84 7.80
C THR A 28 -0.69 -7.76 8.48
N GLN A 29 -1.38 -7.23 9.48
CA GLN A 29 -2.49 -7.92 10.13
C GLN A 29 -3.80 -7.14 9.91
N ILE A 30 -4.78 -7.84 9.34
CA ILE A 30 -6.09 -7.28 9.01
C ILE A 30 -7.06 -7.65 10.13
N ILE A 31 -7.29 -6.68 11.01
CA ILE A 31 -8.03 -6.88 12.27
C ILE A 31 -9.52 -7.13 12.02
N LYS A 32 -10.10 -6.54 10.96
CA LYS A 32 -11.55 -6.64 10.68
C LYS A 32 -12.03 -8.09 10.51
N VAL A 33 -11.16 -9.01 10.13
CA VAL A 33 -11.51 -10.42 9.86
C VAL A 33 -10.65 -11.33 10.73
N LYS A 34 -10.95 -11.39 12.03
CA LYS A 34 -10.26 -12.24 13.01
C LYS A 34 -8.72 -12.13 13.00
N GLY A 35 -8.17 -10.97 12.64
CA GLY A 35 -6.73 -10.72 12.72
C GLY A 35 -5.86 -11.59 11.81
N TYR A 36 -6.33 -12.02 10.64
CA TYR A 36 -5.49 -12.79 9.72
C TYR A 36 -4.26 -12.00 9.26
N LYS A 37 -3.15 -12.72 9.07
CA LYS A 37 -1.92 -12.19 8.49
C LYS A 37 -2.07 -12.14 6.97
N ALA A 38 -1.79 -10.99 6.38
CA ALA A 38 -1.83 -10.79 4.94
C ALA A 38 -0.47 -10.36 4.42
N THR A 39 -0.11 -10.89 3.25
CA THR A 39 1.11 -10.58 2.54
C THR A 39 0.74 -9.96 1.20
N PHE A 40 1.33 -8.80 0.89
CA PHE A 40 1.19 -8.13 -0.39
C PHE A 40 2.54 -8.16 -1.08
N ILE A 41 2.58 -8.78 -2.25
CA ILE A 41 3.78 -8.80 -3.08
C ILE A 41 3.71 -7.60 -4.01
N PHE A 42 4.75 -6.78 -4.05
CA PHE A 42 4.95 -5.72 -5.02
C PHE A 42 6.09 -6.10 -5.94
N ARG A 43 5.78 -6.28 -7.21
CA ARG A 43 6.76 -6.44 -8.28
C ARG A 43 7.08 -5.07 -8.90
N PRO A 44 8.28 -4.88 -9.50
CA PRO A 44 8.63 -3.65 -10.19
C PRO A 44 7.60 -3.27 -11.27
N LEU A 45 7.31 -1.98 -11.37
CA LEU A 45 6.50 -1.38 -12.44
C LEU A 45 7.42 -0.66 -13.43
N ALA A 46 6.96 -0.52 -14.67
CA ALA A 46 7.72 0.12 -15.74
C ALA A 46 8.02 1.61 -15.46
N ASP A 47 7.02 2.34 -14.94
CA ASP A 47 7.20 3.74 -14.54
C ASP A 47 7.68 3.85 -13.09
N LEU A 48 8.94 4.26 -12.92
CA LEU A 48 9.56 4.45 -11.62
C LEU A 48 8.93 5.57 -10.78
N ASN A 49 8.28 6.56 -11.41
CA ASN A 49 7.62 7.66 -10.69
C ASN A 49 6.45 7.17 -9.85
N VAL A 50 5.85 6.05 -10.24
CA VAL A 50 4.67 5.49 -9.59
C VAL A 50 4.93 4.09 -9.00
N CYS A 51 6.17 3.59 -9.12
CA CYS A 51 6.57 2.24 -8.73
C CYS A 51 6.77 2.07 -7.20
N PRO A 52 5.95 1.27 -6.50
CA PRO A 52 6.07 1.09 -5.06
C PRO A 52 7.40 0.46 -4.62
N THR A 53 7.97 -0.46 -5.42
CA THR A 53 9.25 -1.10 -5.08
C THR A 53 10.40 -0.09 -5.14
N PHE A 54 10.38 0.82 -6.11
CA PHE A 54 11.35 1.92 -6.21
C PHE A 54 11.24 2.84 -4.98
N TRP A 55 10.04 3.29 -4.62
CA TRP A 55 9.84 4.16 -3.46
C TRP A 55 10.24 3.49 -2.14
N LEU A 56 9.95 2.20 -1.96
CA LEU A 56 10.39 1.43 -0.79
C LEU A 56 11.92 1.31 -0.77
N GLN A 57 12.55 1.00 -1.89
CA GLN A 57 14.00 0.94 -1.99
C GLN A 57 14.66 2.27 -1.60
N GLN A 58 14.17 3.39 -2.13
CA GLN A 58 14.65 4.73 -1.80
C GLN A 58 14.44 5.06 -0.31
N TRP A 59 13.29 4.69 0.25
CA TRP A 59 13.03 4.87 1.68
C TRP A 59 14.04 4.11 2.55
N PHE A 60 14.29 2.84 2.26
CA PHE A 60 15.24 2.03 3.03
C PHE A 60 16.69 2.48 2.87
N GLN A 61 17.11 2.95 1.69
CA GLN A 61 18.44 3.50 1.45
C GLN A 61 18.71 4.78 2.25
N ARG A 62 17.68 5.59 2.50
CA ARG A 62 17.78 6.80 3.32
C ARG A 62 17.90 6.53 4.82
N ARG A 63 17.66 5.29 5.28
CA ARG A 63 17.77 4.93 6.70
C ARG A 63 19.24 4.75 7.09
N LYS A 64 19.63 5.25 8.26
CA LYS A 64 20.99 5.04 8.78
C LYS A 64 21.20 3.54 9.08
N ARG A 65 22.46 3.08 9.09
CA ARG A 65 22.80 1.67 9.34
C ARG A 65 22.21 1.15 10.66
N LYS A 66 22.25 1.97 11.73
CA LYS A 66 21.68 1.66 13.05
C LYS A 66 20.14 1.58 13.08
N ASP A 67 19.50 2.06 12.03
CA ASP A 67 18.04 2.21 11.92
C ASP A 67 17.42 1.13 11.03
N LYS A 68 18.23 0.23 10.45
CA LYS A 68 17.76 -0.83 9.55
C LYS A 68 16.84 -1.83 10.22
N ASP A 69 17.10 -2.14 11.50
CA ASP A 69 16.28 -3.07 12.30
C ASP A 69 15.03 -2.40 12.86
N LYS A 70 14.89 -1.08 12.70
CA LYS A 70 13.71 -0.37 13.16
C LYS A 70 12.52 -0.65 12.22
N PRO A 71 11.29 -0.63 12.72
CA PRO A 71 10.08 -0.81 11.92
C PRO A 71 9.94 0.17 10.75
N LEU A 72 9.13 -0.19 9.75
CA LEU A 72 8.96 0.59 8.51
C LEU A 72 8.54 2.05 8.78
N TRP A 73 7.57 2.24 9.68
CA TRP A 73 7.01 3.54 10.04
C TRP A 73 7.52 4.04 11.40
N PHE A 74 8.83 4.15 11.53
CA PHE A 74 9.49 4.60 12.75
C PHE A 74 9.82 6.10 12.71
N ILE A 75 9.46 6.85 13.74
CA ILE A 75 9.81 8.26 13.88
C ILE A 75 11.06 8.36 14.74
N PHE A 76 12.21 8.58 14.09
CA PHE A 76 13.52 8.58 14.74
C PHE A 76 13.65 9.61 15.87
N GLN A 77 13.17 10.83 15.66
CA GLN A 77 13.20 11.91 16.67
C GLN A 77 12.44 11.54 17.95
N LYS A 78 11.41 10.70 17.85
CA LYS A 78 10.57 10.28 18.98
C LYS A 78 10.91 8.88 19.49
N ASN A 79 11.86 8.20 18.85
CA ASN A 79 12.26 6.82 19.13
C ASN A 79 11.07 5.83 19.28
N ARG A 80 10.02 5.99 18.46
CA ARG A 80 8.85 5.11 18.48
C ARG A 80 8.18 4.99 17.12
N HIS A 81 7.25 4.04 16.99
CA HIS A 81 6.37 3.95 15.82
C HIS A 81 5.52 5.21 15.65
N ALA A 82 5.21 5.54 14.40
CA ALA A 82 4.22 6.55 14.08
C ALA A 82 2.85 6.18 14.65
N THR A 83 2.16 7.17 15.23
CA THR A 83 0.75 7.05 15.59
C THR A 83 -0.13 7.23 14.36
N TYR A 84 -1.40 6.80 14.47
CA TYR A 84 -2.38 7.05 13.41
C TYR A 84 -2.49 8.54 13.06
N ASN A 85 -2.55 9.41 14.08
CA ASN A 85 -2.66 10.86 13.89
C ASN A 85 -1.43 11.45 13.21
N GLU A 86 -0.22 11.00 13.54
CA GLU A 86 1.01 11.46 12.88
C GLU A 86 1.05 11.02 11.41
N SER A 87 0.74 9.76 11.12
CA SER A 87 0.67 9.28 9.73
C SER A 87 -0.43 9.99 8.94
N SER A 88 -1.57 10.26 9.57
CA SER A 88 -2.70 11.00 8.99
C SER A 88 -2.30 12.43 8.62
N LYS A 89 -1.68 13.16 9.56
CA LYS A 89 -1.16 14.51 9.33
C LYS A 89 -0.12 14.54 8.21
N ALA A 90 0.80 13.58 8.16
CA ALA A 90 1.79 13.50 7.09
C ALA A 90 1.15 13.34 5.71
N ILE A 91 0.09 12.54 5.59
CA ILE A 91 -0.65 12.39 4.33
C ILE A 91 -1.34 13.69 3.93
N TYR A 92 -2.00 14.37 4.87
CA TYR A 92 -2.65 15.64 4.59
C TYR A 92 -1.65 16.73 4.16
N LEU A 93 -0.43 16.74 4.71
CA LEU A 93 0.63 17.66 4.25
C LEU A 93 1.02 17.39 2.79
N ILE A 94 1.13 16.13 2.39
CA ILE A 94 1.41 15.74 0.99
C ILE A 94 0.26 16.16 0.08
N MET A 95 -0.99 15.91 0.48
CA MET A 95 -2.18 16.32 -0.29
C MET A 95 -2.22 17.83 -0.49
N LYS A 96 -1.91 18.61 0.56
CA LYS A 96 -1.82 20.06 0.50
C LYS A 96 -0.70 20.52 -0.43
N GLN A 97 0.46 19.87 -0.39
CA GLN A 97 1.58 20.17 -1.28
C GLN A 97 1.26 19.87 -2.75
N ALA A 98 0.38 18.91 -3.01
CA ALA A 98 -0.14 18.57 -4.33
C ALA A 98 -1.36 19.42 -4.76
N ASP A 99 -1.67 20.52 -4.04
CA ASP A 99 -2.79 21.43 -4.32
C ASP A 99 -4.18 20.73 -4.42
N ILE A 100 -4.41 19.69 -3.61
CA ILE A 100 -5.72 19.03 -3.53
C ILE A 100 -6.68 19.89 -2.68
N LYS A 101 -7.58 20.62 -3.34
CA LYS A 101 -8.31 21.79 -2.77
C LYS A 101 -9.40 21.50 -1.73
N ASP A 102 -9.80 20.25 -1.53
CA ASP A 102 -10.98 19.91 -0.68
C ASP A 102 -10.64 19.11 0.58
N ASN A 103 -9.35 18.91 0.87
CA ASN A 103 -8.89 18.11 2.01
C ASN A 103 -9.65 16.78 2.19
N PRO A 104 -9.76 15.94 1.14
CA PRO A 104 -10.60 14.77 1.17
C PRO A 104 -10.10 13.78 2.24
N PRO A 105 -11.00 12.99 2.85
CA PRO A 105 -10.59 12.01 3.85
C PRO A 105 -9.56 11.05 3.28
N ILE A 106 -8.60 10.58 4.06
CA ILE A 106 -7.51 9.69 3.62
C ILE A 106 -8.02 8.42 2.90
N THR A 107 -9.23 7.96 3.24
CA THR A 107 -9.90 6.85 2.56
C THR A 107 -10.18 7.11 1.08
N SER A 108 -10.21 8.38 0.65
CA SER A 108 -10.35 8.81 -0.74
C SER A 108 -9.22 8.32 -1.63
N ILE A 109 -7.98 8.21 -1.13
CA ILE A 109 -6.84 7.66 -1.90
C ILE A 109 -7.19 6.27 -2.42
N ARG A 110 -7.74 5.43 -1.55
CA ARG A 110 -8.14 4.08 -1.92
C ARG A 110 -9.35 4.09 -2.88
N LYS A 111 -10.32 4.98 -2.66
CA LYS A 111 -11.49 5.10 -3.54
C LYS A 111 -11.05 5.51 -4.95
N SER A 112 -10.28 6.58 -5.08
CA SER A 112 -9.75 7.08 -6.34
C SER A 112 -8.96 6.01 -7.10
N GLN A 113 -8.15 5.21 -6.41
CA GLN A 113 -7.38 4.14 -7.05
C GLN A 113 -8.25 2.97 -7.51
N THR A 114 -9.35 2.70 -6.81
CA THR A 114 -10.34 1.72 -7.25
C THR A 114 -11.12 2.24 -8.46
N THR A 115 -11.50 3.52 -8.44
CA THR A 115 -12.16 4.20 -9.56
C THR A 115 -11.27 4.22 -10.80
N ASN A 116 -9.99 4.58 -10.67
CA ASN A 116 -9.03 4.53 -11.79
C ASN A 116 -8.96 3.13 -12.43
N ALA A 117 -8.91 2.07 -11.62
CA ALA A 117 -8.93 0.71 -12.16
C ALA A 117 -10.23 0.40 -12.94
N ILE A 118 -11.38 0.86 -12.44
CA ILE A 118 -12.68 0.69 -13.12
C ILE A 118 -12.71 1.45 -14.44
N ASP A 119 -12.26 2.71 -14.42
CA ASP A 119 -12.25 3.59 -15.60
C ASP A 119 -11.34 3.03 -16.70
N GLN A 120 -10.29 2.30 -16.32
CA GLN A 120 -9.41 1.57 -17.24
C GLN A 120 -9.94 0.17 -17.63
N GLY A 121 -11.21 -0.12 -17.37
CA GLY A 121 -11.89 -1.34 -17.85
C GLY A 121 -11.67 -2.58 -17.00
N THR A 122 -11.14 -2.46 -15.77
CA THR A 122 -10.97 -3.61 -14.87
C THR A 122 -12.33 -4.20 -14.49
N ASN A 123 -12.48 -5.51 -14.62
CA ASN A 123 -13.76 -6.16 -14.35
C ASN A 123 -14.10 -6.18 -12.85
N LYS A 124 -15.41 -6.37 -12.54
CA LYS A 124 -15.91 -6.36 -11.17
C LYS A 124 -15.28 -7.42 -10.26
N GLN A 125 -14.95 -8.60 -10.79
CA GLN A 125 -14.34 -9.68 -10.00
C GLN A 125 -12.91 -9.30 -9.56
N GLN A 126 -12.11 -8.79 -10.50
CA GLN A 126 -10.78 -8.25 -10.28
C GLN A 126 -10.77 -7.12 -9.24
N ILE A 127 -11.71 -6.16 -9.36
CA ILE A 127 -11.88 -5.09 -8.39
C ILE A 127 -12.23 -5.62 -6.99
N ASN A 128 -13.11 -6.63 -6.91
CA ASN A 128 -13.47 -7.23 -5.62
C ASN A 128 -12.25 -7.90 -4.96
N TRP A 129 -11.40 -8.58 -5.73
CA TRP A 129 -10.15 -9.17 -5.24
C TRP A 129 -9.15 -8.10 -4.78
N PHE A 130 -8.92 -7.07 -5.60
CA PHE A 130 -7.99 -5.97 -5.29
C PHE A 130 -8.43 -5.17 -4.05
N SER A 131 -9.72 -4.87 -3.94
CA SER A 131 -10.28 -4.06 -2.87
C SER A 131 -10.58 -4.86 -1.60
N ARG A 132 -10.59 -6.20 -1.65
CA ARG A 132 -10.96 -7.07 -0.51
C ARG A 132 -12.33 -6.76 0.08
N HIS A 133 -13.30 -6.39 -0.77
CA HIS A 133 -14.60 -5.91 -0.30
C HIS A 133 -15.49 -7.06 0.24
N GLN A 134 -15.34 -8.29 -0.27
CA GLN A 134 -16.17 -9.43 0.13
C GLN A 134 -15.38 -10.50 0.87
N GLN A 135 -15.99 -11.24 1.79
CA GLN A 135 -15.29 -12.29 2.56
C GLN A 135 -14.63 -13.34 1.64
N GLY A 136 -15.29 -13.71 0.54
CA GLY A 136 -14.72 -14.61 -0.48
C GLY A 136 -13.47 -14.05 -1.17
N SER A 137 -13.36 -12.73 -1.33
CA SER A 137 -12.17 -12.09 -1.94
C SER A 137 -10.92 -12.23 -1.08
N ILE A 138 -11.08 -12.30 0.24
CA ILE A 138 -9.98 -12.53 1.18
C ILE A 138 -9.46 -13.97 1.05
N ILE A 139 -10.36 -14.93 0.93
CA ILE A 139 -10.02 -16.36 0.77
C ILE A 139 -9.31 -16.56 -0.58
N VAL A 140 -9.82 -15.99 -1.67
CA VAL A 140 -9.21 -16.10 -3.00
C VAL A 140 -7.81 -15.49 -3.05
N GLN A 141 -7.62 -14.31 -2.45
CA GLN A 141 -6.30 -13.67 -2.39
C GLN A 141 -5.29 -14.46 -1.54
N THR A 142 -5.75 -15.20 -0.53
CA THR A 142 -4.89 -16.01 0.34
C THR A 142 -4.50 -17.34 -0.32
N ASN A 143 -5.39 -17.90 -1.15
CA ASN A 143 -5.28 -19.30 -1.59
C ASN A 143 -5.01 -19.50 -3.08
N TYR A 144 -5.40 -18.57 -3.98
CA TYR A 144 -5.54 -18.93 -5.40
C TYR A 144 -4.87 -18.00 -6.43
N ASP A 145 -4.78 -16.67 -6.26
CA ASP A 145 -4.13 -15.88 -7.33
C ASP A 145 -3.55 -14.51 -6.94
N MET A 146 -2.22 -14.40 -6.97
CA MET A 146 -1.49 -13.13 -6.78
C MET A 146 -1.20 -12.40 -8.09
N ASN A 147 -1.33 -13.06 -9.25
CA ASN A 147 -0.94 -12.47 -10.54
C ASN A 147 -1.98 -11.45 -11.03
N LEU A 148 -3.27 -11.70 -10.80
CA LEU A 148 -4.36 -10.77 -11.12
C LEU A 148 -4.22 -9.39 -10.44
N ILE A 149 -3.65 -9.36 -9.24
CA ILE A 149 -3.44 -8.11 -8.50
C ILE A 149 -2.34 -7.28 -9.16
N ASP A 150 -1.33 -7.92 -9.74
CA ASP A 150 -0.25 -7.22 -10.42
C ASP A 150 -0.69 -6.64 -11.75
N THR A 151 -1.55 -7.33 -12.48
CA THR A 151 -2.20 -6.74 -13.67
C THR A 151 -2.92 -5.45 -13.32
N ILE A 152 -3.70 -5.43 -12.22
CA ILE A 152 -4.40 -4.21 -11.77
C ILE A 152 -3.39 -3.12 -11.38
N ARG A 153 -2.28 -3.47 -10.71
CA ARG A 153 -1.24 -2.50 -10.35
C ARG A 153 -0.54 -1.90 -11.56
N GLN A 154 -0.36 -2.67 -12.63
CA GLN A 154 0.17 -2.17 -13.90
C GLN A 154 -0.83 -1.23 -14.57
N ILE A 155 -2.11 -1.60 -14.62
CA ILE A 155 -3.20 -0.77 -15.15
C ILE A 155 -3.24 0.57 -14.41
N ILE A 156 -3.40 0.59 -13.08
CA ILE A 156 -3.49 1.86 -12.32
C ILE A 156 -2.20 2.70 -12.33
N ALA A 157 -1.08 2.13 -12.81
CA ALA A 157 0.17 2.85 -13.00
C ALA A 157 0.30 3.48 -14.38
N THR A 158 -0.58 3.16 -15.34
CA THR A 158 -0.71 3.92 -16.58
C THR A 158 -1.56 5.16 -16.31
N PHE A 159 -0.92 6.32 -16.37
CA PHE A 159 -1.53 7.65 -16.28
C PHE A 159 -1.61 8.29 -17.67
#